data_AF-A0A1A6BMG6-F1
#
_entry.id   AF-A0A1A6BMG6-F1
#
_cell.length_a   1.000
_cell.length_b   1.000
_cell.length_c   1.000
_cell.angle_alpha   90.00
_cell.angle_beta   90.00
_cell.angle_gamma   90.00
#
_symmetry.space_group_name_H-M   'P 1'
#
loop_
_entity.id
_entity.type
_entity.pdbx_description
1 polymer ?
#
loop_
_entity_poly.entity_id
_entity_poly.type
_entity_poly.pdbx_seq_one_letter_code
_entity_poly.pdbx_strand_id
1 'polypeptide(L)' 'MLGRPLIGDGANGAPGTGQAGGAGGILWGNGGAGGSGAVGQRGGAGGAAGLIGNGGVGGESPPY' A
#
# COMPACT_ATOMS: atom_id res chain seq x y z
N MET A 1 -5.48 -17.64 -12.63
CA MET A 1 -5.44 -17.70 -11.15
C MET A 1 -5.71 -16.29 -10.64
N LEU A 2 -6.52 -16.11 -9.60
CA LEU A 2 -6.71 -14.79 -9.01
C LEU A 2 -5.37 -14.37 -8.37
N GLY A 3 -4.71 -13.34 -8.90
CA GLY A 3 -3.37 -12.89 -8.46
C GLY A 3 -3.34 -12.23 -7.07
N ARG A 4 -4.43 -12.37 -6.30
CA ARG A 4 -4.60 -11.85 -4.94
C ARG A 4 -5.28 -12.91 -4.08
N PRO A 5 -4.87 -13.09 -2.82
CA PRO A 5 -5.54 -14.01 -1.91
C PRO A 5 -6.99 -13.56 -1.65
N LEU A 6 -7.87 -14.48 -1.25
CA LEU A 6 -9.23 -14.11 -0.86
C LEU A 6 -9.26 -13.31 0.45
N ILE A 7 -8.36 -13.63 1.37
CA ILE A 7 -8.22 -13.00 2.68
C ILE A 7 -6.75 -12.66 2.91
N GLY A 8 -6.48 -11.47 3.45
CA GLY A 8 -5.15 -11.06 3.90
C GLY A 8 -4.92 -9.57 3.73
N ASP A 9 -4.09 -8.95 4.55
CA ASP A 9 -3.74 -7.54 4.37
C ASP A 9 -2.71 -7.36 3.25
N GLY A 10 -2.73 -6.18 2.63
CA GLY A 10 -1.75 -5.78 1.63
C GLY A 10 -0.39 -5.50 2.26
N ALA A 11 0.69 -5.85 1.56
CA ALA A 11 2.04 -5.57 2.02
C ALA A 11 2.35 -4.06 1.95
N ASN A 12 3.08 -3.53 2.93
CA ASN A 12 3.51 -2.13 2.89
C ASN A 12 4.61 -1.93 1.83
N GLY A 13 4.61 -0.77 1.18
CA GLY A 13 5.72 -0.35 0.32
C GLY A 13 6.99 -0.12 1.12
N ALA A 14 8.16 -0.37 0.54
CA ALA A 14 9.42 -0.20 1.24
C ALA A 14 9.71 1.31 1.52
N PRO A 15 10.17 1.68 2.73
CA PRO A 15 10.53 3.06 3.03
C PRO A 15 11.63 3.62 2.11
N GLY A 16 11.55 4.91 1.78
CA GLY A 16 12.55 5.59 0.97
C GLY A 16 12.53 5.22 -0.52
N THR A 17 11.49 4.56 -1.00
CA THR A 17 11.39 4.10 -2.40
C THR A 17 10.22 4.70 -3.17
N GLY A 18 9.26 5.30 -2.47
CA GLY A 18 7.98 5.71 -3.06
C GLY A 18 7.13 4.53 -3.58
N GLN A 19 7.47 3.29 -3.22
CA GLN A 19 6.71 2.11 -3.64
C GLN A 19 5.27 2.17 -3.12
N ALA A 20 4.32 1.85 -3.98
CA ALA A 20 2.93 1.72 -3.56
C ALA A 20 2.74 0.55 -2.59
N GLY A 21 1.80 0.70 -1.67
CA GLY A 21 1.32 -0.40 -0.85
C GLY A 21 0.60 -1.45 -1.69
N GLY A 22 0.82 -2.72 -1.37
CA GLY A 22 0.11 -3.85 -1.96
C GLY A 22 -1.38 -3.82 -1.61
N ALA A 23 -2.19 -4.38 -2.49
CA ALA A 23 -3.63 -4.48 -2.25
C ALA A 23 -3.96 -5.62 -1.27
N GLY A 24 -4.98 -5.43 -0.44
CA GLY A 24 -5.50 -6.46 0.46
C GLY A 24 -6.12 -7.65 -0.29
N GLY A 25 -6.63 -8.62 0.45
CA GLY A 25 -7.36 -9.77 -0.08
C GLY A 25 -8.64 -9.32 -0.77
N ILE A 26 -9.20 -10.16 -1.63
CA ILE A 26 -10.38 -9.78 -2.44
C ILE A 26 -11.62 -9.58 -1.55
N LEU A 27 -11.83 -10.47 -0.58
CA LEU A 27 -13.02 -10.45 0.29
C LEU A 27 -12.74 -9.71 1.59
N TRP A 28 -11.62 -10.02 2.23
CA TRP A 28 -11.25 -9.42 3.51
C TRP A 28 -9.78 -9.03 3.53
N GLY A 29 -9.51 -7.79 3.93
CA GLY A 29 -8.14 -7.31 4.13
C GLY A 29 -8.01 -5.82 3.88
N ASN A 30 -7.19 -5.18 4.69
CA ASN A 30 -6.79 -3.80 4.51
C ASN A 30 -5.74 -3.69 3.39
N GLY A 31 -5.66 -2.54 2.75
CA GLY A 31 -4.54 -2.22 1.87
C GLY A 31 -3.28 -1.92 2.67
N GLY A 32 -2.11 -2.24 2.11
CA GLY A 32 -0.83 -1.88 2.72
C GLY A 32 -0.56 -0.39 2.63
N ALA A 33 0.19 0.16 3.57
CA ALA A 33 0.65 1.55 3.50
C ALA A 33 1.64 1.76 2.34
N GLY A 34 1.58 2.93 1.70
CA GLY A 34 2.61 3.34 0.75
C GLY A 34 3.95 3.56 1.43
N GLY A 35 5.04 3.15 0.79
CA GLY A 35 6.39 3.46 1.26
C GLY A 35 6.67 4.95 1.16
N SER A 36 7.40 5.52 2.13
CA SER A 36 7.85 6.90 2.01
C SER A 36 8.72 7.09 0.76
N GLY A 37 8.71 8.31 0.21
CA GLY A 37 9.59 8.68 -0.89
C GLY A 37 11.05 8.72 -0.44
N ALA A 38 11.99 8.58 -1.37
CA ALA A 38 13.33 9.11 -1.13
C ALA A 38 13.25 10.65 -1.06
N VAL A 39 14.37 11.25 -0.68
CA VAL A 39 14.70 12.66 -0.98
C VAL A 39 14.22 13.07 -2.38
N GLY A 40 13.42 14.13 -2.47
CA GLY A 40 12.95 14.70 -3.73
C GLY A 40 11.98 13.83 -4.51
N GLN A 41 11.54 12.74 -3.89
CA GLN A 41 10.61 11.80 -4.46
C GLN A 41 9.34 11.77 -3.62
N ARG A 42 8.22 11.62 -4.31
CA ARG A 42 6.92 11.47 -3.67
C ARG A 42 6.85 10.12 -2.94
N GLY A 43 6.14 10.09 -1.81
CA GLY A 43 5.70 8.84 -1.20
C GLY A 43 4.76 8.03 -2.09
N GLY A 44 4.76 6.71 -1.89
CA GLY A 44 3.91 5.80 -2.63
C GLY A 44 2.44 5.92 -2.27
N ALA A 45 1.56 5.55 -3.20
CA ALA A 45 0.14 5.42 -2.88
C ALA A 45 -0.11 4.30 -1.88
N GLY A 46 -1.14 4.44 -1.04
CA GLY A 46 -1.64 3.34 -0.24
C GLY A 46 -2.34 2.28 -1.09
N GLY A 47 -2.30 1.03 -0.64
CA GLY A 47 -2.94 -0.09 -1.31
C GLY A 47 -4.46 -0.07 -1.20
N ALA A 48 -5.14 -0.67 -2.17
CA ALA A 48 -6.59 -0.85 -2.10
C ALA A 48 -6.98 -1.92 -1.05
N ALA A 49 -8.11 -1.71 -0.37
CA ALA A 49 -8.72 -2.74 0.47
C ALA A 49 -9.32 -3.89 -0.34
N GLY A 50 -9.73 -4.95 0.37
CA GLY A 50 -10.74 -5.89 -0.10
C GLY A 50 -12.15 -5.32 -0.03
N LEU A 51 -13.16 -6.17 -0.28
CA LEU A 51 -14.57 -5.79 -0.11
C LEU A 51 -14.85 -5.30 1.31
N ILE A 52 -14.28 -5.99 2.30
CA ILE A 52 -14.29 -5.56 3.70
C ILE A 52 -12.85 -5.26 4.13
N GLY A 53 -12.59 -4.01 4.51
CA GLY A 53 -11.29 -3.53 4.95
C GLY A 53 -11.13 -2.04 4.67
N ASN A 54 -10.03 -1.47 5.15
CA ASN A 54 -9.67 -0.08 4.93
C ASN A 54 -8.57 0.04 3.87
N GLY A 55 -8.63 1.11 3.07
CA GLY A 55 -7.53 1.45 2.18
C GLY A 55 -6.27 1.76 2.97
N GLY A 56 -5.12 1.46 2.38
CA GLY A 56 -3.83 1.83 2.95
C GLY A 56 -3.63 3.34 2.91
N VAL A 57 -2.90 3.85 3.90
CA VAL A 57 -2.47 5.25 3.91
C VAL A 57 -1.39 5.50 2.86
N GLY A 58 -1.35 6.70 2.29
CA GLY A 58 -0.25 7.12 1.42
C GLY A 58 1.06 7.25 2.21
N GLY A 59 2.17 6.97 1.54
CA GLY A 59 3.51 7.18 2.08
C GLY A 59 3.85 8.67 2.19
N GLU A 60 4.64 9.00 3.20
CA GLU A 60 5.16 10.36 3.38
C GLU A 60 6.04 10.78 2.19
N SER A 61 5.94 12.04 1.79
CA SER A 61 6.88 12.67 0.86
C SER A 61 7.85 13.51 1.69
N PRO A 62 9.12 13.09 1.84
CA PRO A 62 10.13 13.93 2.49
C PRO A 62 10.26 15.25 1.73
N PRO A 63 10.69 16.33 2.41
CA PRO A 63 11.02 17.58 1.72
C PRO A 63 12.17 17.37 0.70
N TYR A 64 12.40 18.41 -0.11
CA TYR A 64 13.48 18.62 -1.10
C TYR A 64 13.49 17.68 -2.30
#